data_AF-A0A5C4T3Y5-F1
#
_entry.id   AF-A0A5C4T3Y5-F1
#
_cell.length_a   1.000
_cell.length_b   1.000
_cell.length_c   1.000
_cell.angle_alpha   90.00
_cell.angle_beta   90.00
_cell.angle_gamma   90.00
#
_symmetry.space_group_name_H-M   'P 1'
#
loop_
_entity.id
_entity.type
_entity.pdbx_description
1 polymer ?
#
loop_
_entity_poly.entity_id
_entity_poly.type
_entity_poly.pdbx_seq_one_letter_code
_entity_poly.pdbx_strand_id
1 'polypeptide(L)'
;MNRQQIGSLPRAMRIAFAGDSITWVDGMLDDGFVGEADLFLRETFAETIMHDRLTIFGHAETIRSRKFYGESGVRLTGQGSGAAFELGGDELSVVQALERGNESAALIDLYVDGELYDTFTNRNDSPSGEHKVSFIGDGVKHTFDLGRPFTYGHRVTVDGAEVAGELNSRGYGAAFPASLDYRIIRQYEPGPDGEPEVRHVLRFREPVSEGAVIEVTYRFGETIAYAKTTIGETGERIGSPLESRYGEGGVAFDPARPVSVSSGLDFRSTDERAVRTWRFPHAARRTFELKIRGFDPHGGGEGEPYVLLNFVTNRFHHVMNAGIGG
;
A
#
# COMPACT_ATOMS: atom_id res chain seq x y z
N MET A 1 -12.61 38.71 19.27
CA MET A 1 -12.00 37.53 18.62
C MET A 1 -11.60 37.92 17.21
N ASN A 2 -10.30 38.08 16.96
CA ASN A 2 -9.79 38.40 15.62
C ASN A 2 -9.90 37.16 14.73
N ARG A 3 -10.83 37.18 13.77
CA ARG A 3 -10.77 36.29 12.61
C ARG A 3 -9.56 36.71 11.79
N GLN A 4 -8.42 36.04 11.98
CA GLN A 4 -7.33 36.15 11.01
C GLN A 4 -7.86 35.61 9.68
N GLN A 5 -8.06 36.51 8.72
CA GLN A 5 -8.20 36.10 7.32
C GLN A 5 -6.91 35.40 6.93
N ILE A 6 -6.98 34.08 6.77
CA ILE A 6 -5.93 33.32 6.10
C ILE A 6 -5.90 33.86 4.66
N GLY A 7 -4.74 34.36 4.22
CA GLY A 7 -4.55 34.83 2.85
C GLY A 7 -4.91 33.75 1.82
N SER A 8 -5.04 34.12 0.54
CA SER A 8 -5.38 33.13 -0.50
C SER A 8 -4.35 32.00 -0.52
N LEU A 9 -4.77 30.78 -0.16
CA LEU A 9 -3.91 29.61 -0.17
C LEU A 9 -3.54 29.21 -1.62
N PRO A 10 -2.29 28.76 -1.88
CA PRO A 10 -1.88 28.29 -3.19
C PRO A 10 -2.79 27.16 -3.67
N ARG A 11 -3.25 27.20 -4.94
CA ARG A 11 -4.14 26.17 -5.52
C ARG A 11 -3.59 24.77 -5.25
N ALA A 12 -4.43 23.84 -4.79
CA ALA A 12 -4.04 22.43 -4.67
C ALA A 12 -3.63 21.88 -6.05
N MET A 13 -2.39 21.43 -6.17
CA MET A 13 -1.83 20.88 -7.41
C MET A 13 -1.63 19.38 -7.28
N ARG A 14 -1.65 18.70 -8.44
CA ARG A 14 -1.18 17.32 -8.61
C ARG A 14 0.21 17.41 -9.22
N ILE A 15 1.19 16.78 -8.60
CA ILE A 15 2.61 17.01 -8.92
C ILE A 15 3.20 15.71 -9.45
N ALA A 16 3.76 15.76 -10.65
CA ALA A 16 4.50 14.68 -11.26
C ALA A 16 5.98 15.06 -11.31
N PHE A 17 6.82 14.27 -10.65
CA PHE A 17 8.27 14.41 -10.73
C PHE A 17 8.77 13.57 -11.90
N ALA A 18 9.46 14.20 -12.86
CA ALA A 18 10.03 13.53 -14.03
C ALA A 18 11.53 13.83 -14.15
N GLY A 19 12.33 12.83 -14.49
CA GLY A 19 13.79 12.94 -14.60
C GLY A 19 14.48 11.58 -14.64
N ASP A 20 15.74 11.56 -15.07
CA ASP A 20 16.58 10.35 -15.21
C ASP A 20 17.21 9.87 -13.88
N SER A 21 17.30 10.77 -12.89
CA SER A 21 18.02 10.55 -11.64
C SER A 21 17.15 10.57 -10.38
N ILE A 22 15.82 10.68 -10.53
CA ILE A 22 14.87 10.78 -9.41
C ILE A 22 14.37 9.42 -8.88
N THR A 23 14.82 8.32 -9.51
CA THR A 23 14.35 6.93 -9.29
C THR A 23 15.38 6.01 -8.66
N TRP A 24 16.66 6.40 -8.60
CA TRP A 24 17.78 5.55 -8.13
C TRP A 24 17.79 5.39 -6.62
N VAL A 25 16.79 4.70 -6.10
CA VAL A 25 16.64 4.35 -4.69
C VAL A 25 15.89 3.04 -4.57
N ASP A 26 15.55 2.72 -3.34
CA ASP A 26 14.93 1.50 -2.89
C ASP A 26 13.51 1.29 -3.41
N GLY A 27 12.91 2.25 -4.12
CA GLY A 27 11.67 2.00 -4.84
C GLY A 27 10.40 2.07 -4.01
N MET A 28 10.29 3.07 -3.14
CA MET A 28 9.03 3.57 -2.58
C MET A 28 8.79 5.02 -3.02
N LEU A 29 7.56 5.52 -2.85
CA LEU A 29 7.20 6.88 -3.30
C LEU A 29 8.02 7.96 -2.59
N ASP A 30 8.24 7.77 -1.29
CA ASP A 30 8.94 8.73 -0.43
C ASP A 30 10.45 8.46 -0.33
N ASP A 31 11.00 7.64 -1.22
CA ASP A 31 12.44 7.44 -1.27
C ASP A 31 13.11 8.53 -2.13
N GLY A 32 14.35 8.87 -1.78
CA GLY A 32 15.21 9.72 -2.61
C GLY A 32 14.70 11.15 -2.80
N PHE A 33 14.91 11.71 -3.99
CA PHE A 33 14.57 13.11 -4.29
C PHE A 33 13.06 13.39 -4.14
N VAL A 34 12.20 12.44 -4.52
CA VAL A 34 10.75 12.63 -4.44
C VAL A 34 10.28 12.73 -3.00
N GLY A 35 10.85 11.94 -2.09
CA GLY A 35 10.59 12.06 -0.66
C GLY A 35 10.94 13.44 -0.09
N GLU A 36 12.14 13.95 -0.40
CA GLU A 36 12.56 15.29 0.03
C GLU A 36 11.68 16.40 -0.56
N ALA A 37 11.27 16.25 -1.82
CA ALA A 37 10.39 17.22 -2.47
C ALA A 37 8.97 17.18 -1.89
N ASP A 38 8.42 16.00 -1.60
CA ASP A 38 7.11 15.86 -0.94
C ASP A 38 7.15 16.45 0.48
N LEU A 39 8.22 16.21 1.23
CA LEU A 39 8.44 16.85 2.53
C LEU A 39 8.42 18.38 2.42
N PHE A 40 9.22 18.94 1.50
CA PHE A 40 9.25 20.38 1.27
C PHE A 40 7.87 20.95 0.90
N LEU A 41 7.10 20.25 0.05
CA LEU A 41 5.77 20.67 -0.34
C LEU A 41 4.82 20.73 0.87
N ARG A 42 4.85 19.69 1.71
CA ARG A 42 3.99 19.55 2.89
C ARG A 42 4.33 20.50 4.02
N GLU A 43 5.60 20.86 4.19
CA GLU A 43 6.05 21.81 5.22
C GLU A 43 5.90 23.27 4.79
N THR A 44 6.00 23.55 3.49
CA THR A 44 6.04 24.93 2.99
C THR A 44 4.69 25.43 2.47
N PHE A 45 3.92 24.57 1.80
CA PHE A 45 2.71 24.99 1.08
C PHE A 45 1.42 24.35 1.59
N ALA A 46 1.52 23.37 2.48
CA ALA A 46 0.38 22.75 3.15
C ALA A 46 0.48 22.89 4.67
N GLU A 47 -0.65 22.70 5.34
CA GLU A 47 -0.67 22.34 6.74
C GLU A 47 -0.89 20.83 6.81
N THR A 48 0.16 20.07 7.12
CA THR A 48 0.09 18.60 7.26
C THR A 48 0.34 18.22 8.72
N ILE A 49 -0.59 17.46 9.29
CA ILE A 49 -0.53 16.96 10.67
C ILE A 49 -0.35 15.45 10.60
N MET A 50 0.83 14.99 11.01
CA MET A 50 1.17 13.57 11.11
C MET A 50 0.39 12.90 12.25
N HIS A 51 0.18 11.59 12.15
CA HIS A 51 -0.60 10.83 13.15
C HIS A 51 -0.14 11.02 14.60
N ASP A 52 1.17 11.19 14.81
CA ASP A 52 1.81 11.40 16.12
C ASP A 52 1.57 12.79 16.72
N ARG A 53 1.04 13.73 15.93
CA ARG A 53 0.64 15.09 16.35
C ARG A 53 -0.87 15.24 16.50
N LEU A 54 -1.65 14.21 16.24
CA LEU A 54 -3.09 14.21 16.47
C LEU A 54 -3.40 14.05 17.96
N THR A 55 -4.51 14.65 18.42
CA THR A 55 -5.03 14.36 19.76
C THR A 55 -5.82 13.05 19.72
N ILE A 56 -5.21 11.97 20.17
CA ILE A 56 -5.81 10.63 20.12
C ILE A 56 -6.64 10.34 21.37
N PHE A 57 -7.78 9.68 21.20
CA PHE A 57 -8.59 9.15 22.27
C PHE A 57 -9.01 7.70 21.99
N GLY A 58 -9.15 6.90 23.04
CA GLY A 58 -9.39 5.46 22.94
C GLY A 58 -8.11 4.65 22.73
N HIS A 59 -8.23 3.44 22.17
CA HIS A 59 -7.10 2.54 21.96
C HIS A 59 -6.37 2.88 20.65
N ALA A 60 -5.04 2.98 20.72
CA ALA A 60 -4.19 3.35 19.60
C ALA A 60 -2.87 2.57 19.60
N GLU A 61 -2.43 2.17 18.40
CA GLU A 61 -1.16 1.51 18.16
C GLU A 61 -0.45 2.16 16.97
N THR A 62 0.84 2.47 17.10
CA THR A 62 1.63 2.92 15.96
C THR A 62 1.99 1.74 15.06
N ILE A 63 1.64 1.84 13.77
CA ILE A 63 1.98 0.85 12.75
C ILE A 63 3.10 1.41 11.87
N ARG A 64 4.09 0.57 11.57
CA ARG A 64 5.20 0.90 10.67
C ARG A 64 5.00 0.20 9.34
N SER A 65 5.11 0.95 8.25
CA SER A 65 5.07 0.41 6.89
C SER A 65 5.66 1.44 5.93
N ARG A 66 6.50 1.00 5.00
CA ARG A 66 7.07 1.89 3.98
C ARG A 66 6.03 2.41 2.97
N LYS A 67 4.80 1.90 3.01
CA LYS A 67 3.68 2.43 2.22
C LYS A 67 3.01 3.65 2.85
N PHE A 68 3.32 3.96 4.10
CA PHE A 68 2.90 5.19 4.74
C PHE A 68 3.89 6.32 4.45
N TYR A 69 3.37 7.54 4.31
CA TYR A 69 4.18 8.73 4.38
C TYR A 69 4.88 8.82 5.74
N GLY A 70 6.20 9.04 5.73
CA GLY A 70 7.03 8.98 6.95
C GLY A 70 7.09 7.60 7.60
N GLU A 71 6.83 6.55 6.82
CA GLU A 71 6.87 5.13 7.20
C GLU A 71 6.03 4.73 8.44
N SER A 72 5.04 5.55 8.80
CA SER A 72 4.23 5.30 9.99
C SER A 72 2.80 5.85 9.92
N GLY A 73 1.91 5.14 10.60
CA GLY A 73 0.55 5.57 10.87
C GLY A 73 0.11 5.13 12.27
N VAL A 74 -1.13 5.46 12.63
CA VAL A 74 -1.77 5.01 13.86
C VAL A 74 -2.99 4.17 13.53
N ARG A 75 -3.09 2.99 14.15
CA ARG A 75 -4.29 2.17 14.19
C ARG A 75 -5.10 2.58 15.40
N LEU A 76 -6.28 3.15 15.17
CA LEU A 76 -7.28 3.39 16.21
C LEU A 76 -8.23 2.21 16.22
N THR A 77 -8.60 1.69 17.39
CA THR A 77 -9.39 0.45 17.49
C THR A 77 -10.49 0.58 18.54
N GLY A 78 -11.65 0.01 18.26
CA GLY A 78 -12.82 0.02 19.13
C GLY A 78 -13.75 1.20 18.86
N GLN A 79 -15.04 0.96 19.08
CA GLN A 79 -16.07 1.99 18.96
C GLN A 79 -15.78 3.15 19.92
N GLY A 80 -15.88 4.37 19.41
CA GLY A 80 -15.62 5.59 20.17
C GLY A 80 -14.15 6.02 20.21
N SER A 81 -13.20 5.19 19.77
CA SER A 81 -11.81 5.61 19.54
C SER A 81 -11.72 6.56 18.34
N GLY A 82 -10.72 7.44 18.34
CA GLY A 82 -10.65 8.50 17.34
C GLY A 82 -9.47 9.46 17.50
N ALA A 83 -9.49 10.50 16.68
CA ALA A 83 -8.47 11.53 16.62
C ALA A 83 -9.12 12.90 16.43
N ALA A 84 -8.67 13.90 17.19
CA ALA A 84 -9.06 15.29 17.05
C ALA A 84 -7.86 16.17 16.66
N PHE A 85 -8.13 17.19 15.84
CA PHE A 85 -7.11 18.13 15.38
C PHE A 85 -7.75 19.44 14.92
N GLU A 86 -6.92 20.47 14.75
CA GLU A 86 -7.33 21.76 14.21
C GLU A 86 -6.54 22.03 12.94
N LEU A 87 -7.20 22.38 11.85
CA LEU A 87 -6.59 22.57 10.54
C LEU A 87 -7.11 23.86 9.89
N GLY A 88 -6.21 24.64 9.31
CA GLY A 88 -6.54 25.85 8.56
C GLY A 88 -6.71 25.59 7.08
N GLY A 89 -7.75 26.16 6.48
CA GLY A 89 -7.94 26.16 5.03
C GLY A 89 -9.40 26.00 4.61
N ASP A 90 -9.58 25.70 3.34
CA ASP A 90 -10.87 25.43 2.69
C ASP A 90 -10.98 23.97 2.24
N GLU A 91 -10.07 23.11 2.67
CA GLU A 91 -10.02 21.69 2.33
C GLU A 91 -9.46 20.88 3.51
N LEU A 92 -10.02 19.70 3.73
CA LEU A 92 -9.50 18.65 4.58
C LEU A 92 -9.28 17.42 3.72
N SER A 93 -8.09 16.84 3.77
CA SER A 93 -7.79 15.52 3.24
C SER A 93 -7.29 14.63 4.36
N VAL A 94 -7.96 13.49 4.53
CA VAL A 94 -7.55 12.42 5.44
C VAL A 94 -6.90 11.33 4.60
N VAL A 95 -5.66 10.98 4.93
CA VAL A 95 -4.93 9.89 4.30
C VAL A 95 -4.92 8.69 5.25
N GLN A 96 -5.54 7.61 4.81
CA GLN A 96 -5.73 6.38 5.59
C GLN A 96 -5.21 5.16 4.83
N ALA A 97 -4.95 4.07 5.55
CA ALA A 97 -4.75 2.76 4.93
C ALA A 97 -5.99 1.89 5.06
N LEU A 98 -6.21 1.07 4.04
CA LEU A 98 -7.25 0.06 3.97
C LEU A 98 -6.55 -1.30 3.83
N GLU A 99 -6.65 -2.15 4.85
CA GLU A 99 -6.09 -3.51 4.76
C GLU A 99 -6.88 -4.33 3.72
N ARG A 100 -6.29 -5.43 3.26
CA ARG A 100 -6.90 -6.30 2.24
C ARG A 100 -8.10 -7.12 2.76
N GLY A 101 -8.23 -7.28 4.07
CA GLY A 101 -9.36 -7.91 4.75
C GLY A 101 -10.39 -6.88 5.24
N ASN A 102 -11.67 -7.24 5.19
CA ASN A 102 -12.81 -6.37 5.55
C ASN A 102 -13.56 -6.84 6.81
N GLU A 103 -13.04 -7.84 7.51
CA GLU A 103 -13.66 -8.46 8.67
C GLU A 103 -13.89 -7.44 9.79
N SER A 104 -12.92 -6.53 10.00
CA SER A 104 -12.97 -5.48 11.01
C SER A 104 -13.17 -4.07 10.42
N ALA A 105 -13.72 -3.96 9.20
CA ALA A 105 -14.01 -2.67 8.59
C ALA A 105 -15.01 -1.86 9.45
N ALA A 106 -14.82 -0.54 9.48
CA ALA A 106 -15.50 0.38 10.37
C ALA A 106 -16.19 1.51 9.61
N LEU A 107 -17.27 2.03 10.20
CA LEU A 107 -17.77 3.37 9.89
C LEU A 107 -17.07 4.39 10.79
N ILE A 108 -16.65 5.49 10.18
CA ILE A 108 -15.95 6.60 10.82
C ILE A 108 -16.77 7.87 10.60
N ASP A 109 -17.11 8.53 11.69
CA ASP A 109 -17.77 9.82 11.70
C ASP A 109 -16.73 10.94 11.64
N LEU A 110 -16.94 11.88 10.72
CA LEU A 110 -16.24 13.15 10.67
C LEU A 110 -17.13 14.22 11.31
N TYR A 111 -16.66 14.80 12.41
CA TYR A 111 -17.24 16.00 13.00
C TYR A 111 -16.42 17.23 12.59
N VAL A 112 -17.12 18.32 12.29
CA VAL A 112 -16.54 19.63 11.98
C VAL A 112 -17.13 20.64 12.93
N ASP A 113 -16.28 21.31 13.70
CA ASP A 113 -16.70 22.30 14.71
C ASP A 113 -17.74 21.77 15.71
N GLY A 114 -17.62 20.48 16.07
CA GLY A 114 -18.46 19.77 17.03
C GLY A 114 -19.72 19.13 16.45
N GLU A 115 -20.05 19.38 15.18
CA GLU A 115 -21.23 18.86 14.51
C GLU A 115 -20.87 17.70 13.58
N LEU A 116 -21.69 16.65 13.54
CA LEU A 116 -21.52 15.54 12.60
C LEU A 116 -21.66 16.07 11.17
N TYR A 117 -20.60 15.92 10.38
CA TYR A 117 -20.52 16.44 9.01
C TYR A 117 -20.68 15.33 7.97
N ASP A 118 -20.01 14.20 8.16
CA ASP A 118 -20.04 13.07 7.24
C ASP A 118 -19.76 11.73 7.96
N THR A 119 -20.07 10.62 7.30
CA THR A 119 -19.68 9.27 7.72
C THR A 119 -19.07 8.54 6.53
N PHE A 120 -17.88 7.97 6.70
CA PHE A 120 -17.19 7.19 5.68
C PHE A 120 -16.75 5.83 6.21
N THR A 121 -16.28 4.96 5.32
CA THR A 121 -15.79 3.62 5.67
C THR A 121 -14.30 3.46 5.31
N ASN A 122 -13.62 2.59 6.04
CA ASN A 122 -12.30 2.07 5.67
C ASN A 122 -12.36 0.67 5.01
N ARG A 123 -13.54 0.23 4.58
CA ARG A 123 -13.69 -0.98 3.76
C ARG A 123 -12.88 -0.85 2.47
N ASN A 124 -12.15 -1.90 2.13
CA ASN A 124 -11.39 -2.01 0.90
C ASN A 124 -12.21 -2.77 -0.14
N ASP A 125 -12.66 -2.07 -1.17
CA ASP A 125 -13.47 -2.65 -2.26
C ASP A 125 -12.63 -3.34 -3.35
N SER A 126 -11.31 -3.42 -3.19
CA SER A 126 -10.43 -4.11 -4.14
C SER A 126 -10.67 -5.62 -4.10
N PRO A 127 -10.49 -6.35 -5.22
CA PRO A 127 -10.66 -7.80 -5.24
C PRO A 127 -9.77 -8.51 -4.21
N SER A 128 -10.38 -9.35 -3.38
CA SER A 128 -9.69 -10.22 -2.43
C SER A 128 -10.37 -11.59 -2.34
N GLY A 129 -9.64 -12.57 -1.83
CA GLY A 129 -10.19 -13.92 -1.65
C GLY A 129 -9.11 -14.99 -1.50
N GLU A 130 -9.54 -16.24 -1.60
CA GLU A 130 -8.68 -17.42 -1.64
C GLU A 130 -8.76 -18.06 -3.02
N HIS A 131 -7.65 -18.63 -3.48
CA HIS A 131 -7.58 -19.34 -4.73
C HIS A 131 -6.75 -20.62 -4.58
N LYS A 132 -7.15 -21.67 -5.31
CA LYS A 132 -6.39 -22.90 -5.47
C LYS A 132 -6.12 -23.12 -6.96
N VAL A 133 -4.85 -23.31 -7.30
CA VAL A 133 -4.38 -23.60 -8.67
C VAL A 133 -3.58 -24.88 -8.68
N SER A 134 -3.55 -25.56 -9.83
CA SER A 134 -2.76 -26.78 -10.03
C SER A 134 -1.98 -26.72 -11.32
N PHE A 135 -0.76 -27.27 -11.29
CA PHE A 135 0.14 -27.37 -12.42
C PHE A 135 0.69 -28.80 -12.50
N ILE A 136 1.20 -29.16 -13.67
CA ILE A 136 1.92 -30.42 -13.90
C ILE A 136 3.37 -30.10 -14.22
N GLY A 137 4.29 -30.72 -13.50
CA GLY A 137 5.72 -30.63 -13.78
C GLY A 137 6.05 -31.26 -15.13
N ASP A 138 6.95 -30.62 -15.88
CA ASP A 138 7.45 -31.11 -17.17
C ASP A 138 8.92 -31.55 -17.12
N GLY A 139 9.52 -31.62 -15.93
CA GLY A 139 10.92 -31.96 -15.72
C GLY A 139 11.91 -30.85 -16.08
N VAL A 140 11.45 -29.70 -16.57
CA VAL A 140 12.32 -28.62 -17.09
C VAL A 140 11.99 -27.26 -16.49
N LYS A 141 10.72 -26.92 -16.31
CA LYS A 141 10.28 -25.63 -15.79
C LYS A 141 10.53 -25.51 -14.30
N HIS A 142 10.97 -24.31 -13.93
CA HIS A 142 11.09 -23.88 -12.54
C HIS A 142 9.94 -22.97 -12.11
N THR A 143 9.24 -22.33 -13.05
CA THR A 143 8.30 -21.24 -12.77
C THR A 143 6.88 -21.58 -13.19
N PHE A 144 5.92 -21.20 -12.35
CA PHE A 144 4.49 -21.43 -12.54
C PHE A 144 3.71 -20.16 -12.19
N ASP A 145 2.99 -19.59 -13.16
CA ASP A 145 2.26 -18.33 -13.01
C ASP A 145 1.02 -18.49 -12.12
N LEU A 146 0.93 -17.71 -11.03
CA LEU A 146 -0.24 -17.70 -10.15
C LEU A 146 -1.34 -16.77 -10.67
N GLY A 147 -1.06 -15.99 -11.70
CA GLY A 147 -2.01 -15.21 -12.48
C GLY A 147 -2.42 -13.87 -11.87
N ARG A 148 -1.81 -13.44 -10.75
CA ARG A 148 -2.09 -12.14 -10.11
C ARG A 148 -0.99 -11.69 -9.13
N PRO A 149 -0.88 -10.38 -8.83
CA PRO A 149 -0.03 -9.86 -7.77
C PRO A 149 -0.72 -9.96 -6.39
N PHE A 150 -0.05 -9.45 -5.36
CA PHE A 150 -0.60 -9.30 -4.00
C PHE A 150 -1.12 -10.61 -3.38
N THR A 151 -0.47 -11.73 -3.73
CA THR A 151 -0.79 -13.03 -3.13
C THR A 151 0.02 -13.23 -1.85
N TYR A 152 -0.57 -13.94 -0.89
CA TYR A 152 0.00 -14.19 0.44
C TYR A 152 -0.57 -15.47 1.05
N GLY A 153 0.00 -15.92 2.17
CA GLY A 153 -0.47 -17.12 2.86
C GLY A 153 -0.39 -18.39 2.00
N HIS A 154 0.65 -18.49 1.16
CA HIS A 154 0.81 -19.59 0.22
C HIS A 154 1.09 -20.91 0.93
N ARG A 155 0.42 -21.96 0.46
CA ARG A 155 0.70 -23.35 0.79
C ARG A 155 0.88 -24.12 -0.50
N VAL A 156 2.04 -24.75 -0.68
CA VAL A 156 2.38 -25.51 -1.89
C VAL A 156 2.57 -26.97 -1.54
N THR A 157 1.97 -27.85 -2.32
CA THR A 157 2.24 -29.29 -2.29
C THR A 157 2.76 -29.78 -3.64
N VAL A 158 3.61 -30.81 -3.60
CA VAL A 158 4.05 -31.58 -4.76
C VAL A 158 3.72 -33.04 -4.49
N ASP A 159 2.90 -33.65 -5.35
CA ASP A 159 2.34 -35.00 -5.16
C ASP A 159 1.69 -35.20 -3.78
N GLY A 160 1.02 -34.15 -3.28
CA GLY A 160 0.36 -34.13 -1.98
C GLY A 160 1.28 -33.89 -0.78
N ALA A 161 2.60 -33.85 -0.95
CA ALA A 161 3.54 -33.52 0.11
C ALA A 161 3.78 -32.01 0.17
N GLU A 162 3.66 -31.41 1.35
CA GLU A 162 3.95 -29.99 1.54
C GLU A 162 5.45 -29.71 1.42
N VAL A 163 5.79 -28.68 0.64
CA VAL A 163 7.18 -28.25 0.39
C VAL A 163 7.44 -26.91 1.05
N ALA A 164 8.68 -26.61 1.40
CA ALA A 164 9.04 -25.40 2.11
C ALA A 164 9.21 -24.21 1.15
N GLY A 165 8.60 -23.06 1.47
CA GLY A 165 8.81 -21.85 0.69
C GLY A 165 8.30 -20.58 1.37
N GLU A 166 8.53 -19.46 0.72
CA GLU A 166 8.16 -18.13 1.23
C GLU A 166 7.84 -17.17 0.07
N LEU A 167 7.10 -16.09 0.36
CA LEU A 167 7.11 -14.91 -0.50
C LEU A 167 8.46 -14.22 -0.37
N ASN A 168 9.14 -13.98 -1.50
CA ASN A 168 10.44 -13.35 -1.48
C ASN A 168 10.34 -11.95 -0.88
N SER A 169 11.06 -11.67 0.20
CA SER A 169 11.17 -10.35 0.85
C SER A 169 12.58 -9.76 0.78
N ARG A 170 13.50 -10.41 0.07
CA ARG A 170 14.93 -10.07 0.10
C ARG A 170 15.28 -8.98 -0.92
N GLY A 171 16.36 -8.25 -0.66
CA GLY A 171 16.84 -7.18 -1.53
C GLY A 171 17.51 -7.67 -2.83
N TYR A 172 18.02 -6.72 -3.60
CA TYR A 172 18.69 -6.95 -4.88
C TYR A 172 19.83 -7.98 -4.78
N GLY A 173 19.89 -8.92 -5.72
CA GLY A 173 20.95 -9.93 -5.80
C GLY A 173 20.95 -10.98 -4.68
N ALA A 174 19.89 -11.06 -3.87
CA ALA A 174 19.81 -12.04 -2.79
C ALA A 174 19.73 -13.49 -3.32
N ALA A 175 20.54 -14.38 -2.75
CA ALA A 175 20.55 -15.79 -3.10
C ALA A 175 19.24 -16.50 -2.69
N PHE A 176 18.91 -17.57 -3.42
CA PHE A 176 17.84 -18.50 -3.05
C PHE A 176 18.28 -19.31 -1.83
N PRO A 177 17.58 -19.23 -0.67
CA PRO A 177 17.99 -19.97 0.52
C PRO A 177 17.93 -21.49 0.32
N ALA A 178 18.99 -22.20 0.70
CA ALA A 178 19.07 -23.66 0.53
C ALA A 178 18.03 -24.45 1.34
N SER A 179 17.43 -23.82 2.35
CA SER A 179 16.37 -24.39 3.19
C SER A 179 14.98 -24.34 2.56
N LEU A 180 14.82 -23.70 1.40
CA LEU A 180 13.55 -23.55 0.71
C LEU A 180 13.55 -24.37 -0.59
N ASP A 181 12.41 -24.97 -0.88
CA ASP A 181 12.15 -25.68 -2.14
C ASP A 181 11.64 -24.71 -3.21
N TYR A 182 10.84 -23.73 -2.79
CA TYR A 182 10.28 -22.72 -3.68
C TYR A 182 10.31 -21.31 -3.07
N ARG A 183 10.12 -20.31 -3.94
CA ARG A 183 9.80 -18.94 -3.56
C ARG A 183 8.68 -18.41 -4.43
N ILE A 184 7.84 -17.56 -3.86
CA ILE A 184 6.95 -16.73 -4.64
C ILE A 184 7.70 -15.45 -4.97
N ILE A 185 7.77 -15.09 -6.25
CA ILE A 185 8.47 -13.91 -6.73
C ILE A 185 7.56 -13.09 -7.62
N ARG A 186 7.83 -11.79 -7.71
CA ARG A 186 7.20 -10.91 -8.68
C ARG A 186 7.82 -11.13 -10.05
N GLN A 187 6.99 -11.07 -11.08
CA GLN A 187 7.41 -11.09 -12.48
C GLN A 187 6.57 -10.11 -13.28
N TYR A 188 7.20 -9.38 -14.20
CA TYR A 188 6.48 -8.57 -15.20
C TYR A 188 6.15 -9.45 -16.39
N GLU A 189 4.87 -9.56 -16.70
CA GLU A 189 4.35 -10.29 -17.85
C GLU A 189 3.45 -9.37 -18.67
N PRO A 190 3.36 -9.53 -20.00
CA PRO A 190 2.35 -8.83 -20.78
C PRO A 190 0.94 -9.17 -20.28
N GLY A 191 0.18 -8.14 -19.95
CA GLY A 191 -1.24 -8.23 -19.63
C GLY A 191 -2.10 -8.57 -20.86
N PRO A 192 -3.42 -8.74 -20.68
CA PRO A 192 -4.34 -9.04 -21.78
C PRO A 192 -4.30 -8.00 -22.91
N ASP A 193 -4.03 -6.74 -22.56
CA ASP A 193 -3.95 -5.62 -23.50
C ASP A 193 -2.53 -5.37 -24.03
N GLY A 194 -1.56 -6.22 -23.66
CA GLY A 194 -0.15 -6.10 -24.06
C GLY A 194 0.69 -5.19 -23.17
N GLU A 195 0.07 -4.44 -22.26
CA GLU A 195 0.77 -3.60 -21.28
C GLU A 195 1.39 -4.47 -20.16
N PRO A 196 2.57 -4.11 -19.63
CA PRO A 196 3.20 -4.87 -18.54
C PRO A 196 2.32 -4.92 -17.29
N GLU A 197 2.08 -6.14 -16.78
CA GLU A 197 1.40 -6.40 -15.51
C GLU A 197 2.33 -7.14 -14.56
N VAL A 198 2.24 -6.82 -13.27
CA VAL A 198 2.95 -7.57 -12.23
C VAL A 198 2.12 -8.79 -11.85
N ARG A 199 2.75 -9.96 -11.87
CA ARG A 199 2.18 -11.23 -11.40
C ARG A 199 3.09 -11.87 -10.37
N HIS A 200 2.50 -12.64 -9.47
CA HIS A 200 3.28 -13.54 -8.63
C HIS A 200 3.44 -14.87 -9.35
N VAL A 201 4.67 -15.39 -9.36
CA VAL A 201 4.96 -16.72 -9.86
C VAL A 201 5.59 -17.56 -8.77
N LEU A 202 5.23 -18.84 -8.76
CA LEU A 202 5.89 -19.86 -7.95
C LEU A 202 7.16 -20.29 -8.67
N ARG A 203 8.33 -20.07 -8.05
CA ARG A 203 9.63 -20.49 -8.57
C ARG A 203 10.25 -21.55 -7.67
N PHE A 204 10.39 -22.76 -8.19
CA PHE A 204 11.16 -23.82 -7.55
C PHE A 204 12.66 -23.63 -7.75
N ARG A 205 13.43 -24.05 -6.76
CA ARG A 205 14.90 -24.07 -6.83
C ARG A 205 15.38 -25.05 -7.91
N GLU A 206 14.78 -26.24 -7.94
CA GLU A 206 15.05 -27.29 -8.92
C GLU A 206 13.82 -27.50 -9.82
N PRO A 207 13.98 -27.99 -11.07
CA PRO A 207 12.83 -28.31 -11.91
C PRO A 207 11.93 -29.34 -11.24
N VAL A 208 10.62 -29.15 -11.35
CA VAL A 208 9.67 -30.14 -10.84
C VAL A 208 9.61 -31.32 -11.80
N SER A 209 9.72 -32.54 -11.27
CA SER A 209 9.75 -33.78 -12.06
C SER A 209 8.56 -33.91 -13.00
N GLU A 210 8.78 -34.54 -14.15
CA GLU A 210 7.75 -34.78 -15.15
C GLU A 210 6.58 -35.58 -14.55
N GLY A 211 5.36 -35.08 -14.72
CA GLY A 211 4.13 -35.71 -14.24
C GLY A 211 3.78 -35.45 -12.77
N ALA A 212 4.67 -34.83 -11.99
CA ALA A 212 4.35 -34.46 -10.61
C ALA A 212 3.27 -33.37 -10.56
N VAL A 213 2.32 -33.53 -9.64
CA VAL A 213 1.21 -32.58 -9.47
C VAL A 213 1.59 -31.53 -8.45
N ILE A 214 1.60 -30.27 -8.88
CA ILE A 214 1.81 -29.12 -8.01
C ILE A 214 0.44 -28.56 -7.67
N GLU A 215 0.13 -28.39 -6.39
CA GLU A 215 -1.04 -27.63 -5.95
C GLU A 215 -0.60 -26.44 -5.12
N VAL A 216 -1.21 -25.28 -5.38
CA VAL A 216 -0.95 -24.05 -4.64
C VAL A 216 -2.28 -23.50 -4.15
N THR A 217 -2.40 -23.32 -2.84
CA THR A 217 -3.47 -22.53 -2.22
C THR A 217 -2.88 -21.23 -1.71
N TYR A 218 -3.54 -20.11 -1.99
CA TYR A 218 -3.10 -18.80 -1.53
C TYR A 218 -4.28 -17.85 -1.35
N ARG A 219 -4.08 -16.81 -0.53
CA ARG A 219 -4.99 -15.67 -0.45
C ARG A 219 -4.46 -14.53 -1.33
N PHE A 220 -5.33 -13.64 -1.78
CA PHE A 220 -4.96 -12.45 -2.54
C PHE A 220 -5.75 -11.24 -2.07
N GLY A 221 -5.17 -10.06 -2.23
CA GLY A 221 -5.83 -8.79 -1.96
C GLY A 221 -4.82 -7.67 -1.78
N GLU A 222 -5.11 -6.51 -2.36
CA GLU A 222 -4.27 -5.33 -2.30
C GLU A 222 -4.54 -4.53 -1.02
N THR A 223 -3.49 -4.14 -0.30
CA THR A 223 -3.58 -3.10 0.73
C THR A 223 -3.48 -1.73 0.08
N ILE A 224 -4.44 -0.85 0.36
CA ILE A 224 -4.43 0.54 -0.10
C ILE A 224 -3.79 1.40 0.98
N ALA A 225 -2.85 2.25 0.61
CA ALA A 225 -2.13 3.12 1.54
C ALA A 225 -1.62 4.36 0.79
N TYR A 226 -0.89 5.24 1.47
CA TYR A 226 -0.38 6.47 0.86
C TYR A 226 0.40 6.18 -0.44
N ALA A 227 1.38 5.26 -0.44
CA ALA A 227 2.10 4.89 -1.64
C ALA A 227 1.35 3.82 -2.45
N LYS A 228 0.87 4.18 -3.64
CA LYS A 228 0.41 3.23 -4.67
C LYS A 228 1.61 2.53 -5.30
N THR A 229 1.65 1.21 -5.19
CA THR A 229 2.72 0.36 -5.72
C THR A 229 2.20 -1.06 -5.94
N THR A 230 2.88 -1.85 -6.78
CA THR A 230 2.58 -3.28 -6.92
C THR A 230 3.30 -4.16 -5.89
N ILE A 231 4.06 -3.55 -4.96
CA ILE A 231 4.69 -4.25 -3.83
C ILE A 231 3.62 -4.61 -2.79
N GLY A 232 3.37 -5.88 -2.55
CA GLY A 232 2.47 -6.39 -1.51
C GLY A 232 3.14 -6.62 -0.16
N GLU A 233 2.34 -6.71 0.90
CA GLU A 233 2.79 -7.27 2.17
C GLU A 233 2.77 -8.81 2.15
N THR A 234 3.73 -9.41 2.85
CA THR A 234 3.89 -10.87 3.01
C THR A 234 2.79 -11.52 3.84
N GLY A 235 2.09 -10.74 4.66
CA GLY A 235 0.92 -11.16 5.43
C GLY A 235 -0.33 -10.33 5.11
N GLU A 236 -1.40 -10.58 5.86
CA GLU A 236 -2.70 -9.93 5.65
C GLU A 236 -2.72 -8.45 6.06
N ARG A 237 -1.91 -8.08 7.05
CA ARG A 237 -1.93 -6.74 7.66
C ARG A 237 -0.88 -5.82 7.06
N ILE A 238 -1.17 -4.52 7.01
CA ILE A 238 -0.26 -3.50 6.44
C ILE A 238 1.09 -3.40 7.18
N GLY A 239 1.10 -3.77 8.46
CA GLY A 239 2.32 -3.79 9.29
C GLY A 239 3.21 -5.03 9.07
N SER A 240 2.78 -5.99 8.25
CA SER A 240 3.64 -7.13 7.91
C SER A 240 4.73 -6.72 6.91
N PRO A 241 5.88 -7.43 6.87
CA PRO A 241 6.97 -7.08 5.97
C PRO A 241 6.51 -7.02 4.51
N LEU A 242 7.05 -6.09 3.74
CA LEU A 242 6.84 -6.05 2.30
C LEU A 242 7.56 -7.20 1.60
N GLU A 243 7.00 -7.65 0.49
CA GLU A 243 7.72 -8.49 -0.43
C GLU A 243 8.87 -7.73 -1.10
N SER A 244 9.70 -8.49 -1.80
CA SER A 244 10.83 -7.95 -2.53
C SER A 244 10.34 -6.99 -3.57
N ARG A 245 11.02 -5.86 -3.62
CA ARG A 245 10.78 -4.85 -4.63
C ARG A 245 11.38 -5.27 -5.95
N TYR A 246 12.28 -6.26 -5.95
CA TYR A 246 12.95 -6.78 -7.12
C TYR A 246 12.27 -8.07 -7.56
N GLY A 247 11.80 -8.10 -8.81
CA GLY A 247 11.22 -9.27 -9.45
C GLY A 247 12.18 -9.89 -10.49
N GLU A 248 11.78 -11.04 -11.04
CA GLU A 248 12.37 -11.59 -12.26
C GLU A 248 11.69 -11.02 -13.51
N GLY A 249 12.42 -10.95 -14.62
CA GLY A 249 11.98 -10.28 -15.84
C GLY A 249 12.82 -9.04 -16.13
N GLY A 250 13.31 -8.94 -17.36
CA GLY A 250 14.08 -7.78 -17.80
C GLY A 250 13.13 -6.64 -18.17
N VAL A 251 13.25 -5.50 -17.52
CA VAL A 251 12.66 -4.27 -18.02
C VAL A 251 13.69 -3.58 -18.92
N ALA A 252 13.25 -3.15 -20.10
CA ALA A 252 14.11 -2.71 -21.21
C ALA A 252 15.04 -1.51 -20.92
N PHE A 253 14.95 -0.92 -19.72
CA PHE A 253 15.67 0.29 -19.31
C PHE A 253 16.70 0.09 -18.19
N ASP A 254 17.12 -1.14 -17.86
CA ASP A 254 18.35 -1.41 -17.08
C ASP A 254 19.54 -1.77 -18.01
N PRO A 255 20.25 -0.78 -18.58
CA PRO A 255 21.41 -1.02 -19.45
C PRO A 255 22.67 -1.43 -18.67
N ALA A 256 22.66 -1.41 -17.33
CA ALA A 256 23.85 -1.63 -16.52
C ALA A 256 23.98 -3.08 -16.04
N ARG A 257 22.88 -3.79 -15.78
CA ARG A 257 22.93 -5.15 -15.18
C ARG A 257 21.74 -6.04 -15.58
N PRO A 258 21.75 -6.69 -16.76
CA PRO A 258 20.82 -7.78 -17.04
C PRO A 258 21.15 -8.96 -16.12
N VAL A 259 20.39 -9.12 -15.04
CA VAL A 259 20.44 -10.29 -14.15
C VAL A 259 19.03 -10.86 -14.03
N SER A 260 18.93 -12.14 -13.67
CA SER A 260 17.64 -12.86 -13.57
C SER A 260 16.62 -12.16 -12.68
N VAL A 261 17.05 -11.34 -11.70
CA VAL A 261 16.24 -10.50 -10.82
C VAL A 261 16.73 -9.03 -10.88
N SER A 262 16.31 -8.24 -11.87
CA SER A 262 16.56 -6.77 -11.88
C SER A 262 15.61 -6.04 -12.81
N SER A 263 14.66 -5.32 -12.22
CA SER A 263 14.13 -3.98 -12.58
C SER A 263 12.72 -3.82 -11.98
N GLY A 264 12.65 -3.91 -10.66
CA GLY A 264 11.38 -3.84 -9.92
C GLY A 264 11.12 -2.43 -9.38
N LEU A 265 11.01 -1.47 -10.29
CA LEU A 265 10.64 -0.13 -9.89
C LEU A 265 9.43 0.30 -10.72
N ASP A 266 8.23 0.15 -10.13
CA ASP A 266 6.98 0.62 -10.73
C ASP A 266 6.82 2.14 -10.61
N PHE A 267 6.00 2.74 -11.47
CA PHE A 267 5.49 4.08 -11.29
C PHE A 267 4.76 4.14 -9.96
N ARG A 268 5.18 5.08 -9.11
CA ARG A 268 4.62 5.25 -7.78
C ARG A 268 3.93 6.58 -7.72
N SER A 269 2.75 6.57 -7.13
CA SER A 269 2.00 7.78 -6.88
C SER A 269 1.25 7.67 -5.58
N THR A 270 0.72 8.77 -5.09
CA THR A 270 -0.24 8.70 -4.00
C THR A 270 -1.46 7.90 -4.46
N ASP A 271 -1.89 6.92 -3.67
CA ASP A 271 -3.11 6.19 -3.96
C ASP A 271 -4.33 7.06 -3.64
N GLU A 272 -5.09 7.46 -4.66
CA GLU A 272 -6.29 8.26 -4.47
C GLU A 272 -7.35 7.53 -3.64
N ARG A 273 -7.36 6.19 -3.64
CA ARG A 273 -8.28 5.39 -2.84
C ARG A 273 -7.99 5.52 -1.33
N ALA A 274 -6.74 5.84 -0.98
CA ALA A 274 -6.29 6.09 0.40
C ALA A 274 -6.70 7.49 0.91
N VAL A 275 -7.16 8.37 0.03
CA VAL A 275 -7.46 9.77 0.35
C VAL A 275 -8.97 10.01 0.38
N ARG A 276 -9.44 10.67 1.44
CA ARG A 276 -10.79 11.24 1.51
C ARG A 276 -10.67 12.74 1.67
N THR A 277 -11.33 13.50 0.78
CA THR A 277 -11.20 14.96 0.74
C THR A 277 -12.56 15.65 0.84
N TRP A 278 -12.67 16.60 1.76
CA TRP A 278 -13.82 17.47 1.93
C TRP A 278 -13.41 18.91 1.63
N ARG A 279 -14.24 19.63 0.88
CA ARG A 279 -14.02 21.03 0.50
C ARG A 279 -15.05 21.92 1.17
N PHE A 280 -14.59 23.06 1.67
CA PHE A 280 -15.39 24.07 2.34
C PHE A 280 -15.50 25.32 1.46
N PRO A 281 -16.59 26.09 1.55
CA PRO A 281 -16.80 27.25 0.68
C PRO A 281 -15.76 28.35 0.87
N HIS A 282 -15.17 28.45 2.06
CA HIS A 282 -14.22 29.49 2.43
C HIS A 282 -13.11 28.96 3.33
N ALA A 283 -11.93 29.56 3.20
CA ALA A 283 -10.80 29.27 4.06
C ALA A 283 -11.06 29.74 5.49
N ALA A 284 -10.95 28.83 6.45
CA ALA A 284 -11.07 29.12 7.88
C ALA A 284 -10.28 28.09 8.70
N ARG A 285 -9.97 28.45 9.94
CA ARG A 285 -9.50 27.51 10.95
C ARG A 285 -10.72 26.74 11.48
N ARG A 286 -10.66 25.41 11.48
CA ARG A 286 -11.74 24.53 11.96
C ARG A 286 -11.18 23.44 12.85
N THR A 287 -12.02 22.98 13.77
CA THR A 287 -11.76 21.78 14.57
C THR A 287 -12.39 20.57 13.88
N PHE A 288 -11.66 19.47 13.87
CA PHE A 288 -12.06 18.22 13.25
C PHE A 288 -11.93 17.09 14.25
N GLU A 289 -12.89 16.17 14.25
CA GLU A 289 -12.82 14.92 15.00
C GLU A 289 -13.20 13.75 14.08
N LEU A 290 -12.34 12.75 14.04
CA LEU A 290 -12.61 11.45 13.42
C LEU A 290 -12.93 10.45 14.53
N LYS A 291 -14.06 9.77 14.45
CA LYS A 291 -14.50 8.84 15.49
C LYS A 291 -15.06 7.55 14.92
N ILE A 292 -14.60 6.41 15.41
CA ILE A 292 -15.13 5.10 15.02
C ILE A 292 -16.56 4.97 15.57
N ARG A 293 -17.54 4.93 14.67
CA ARG A 293 -18.96 4.71 15.02
C ARG A 293 -19.20 3.25 15.42
N GLY A 294 -18.54 2.31 14.74
CA GLY A 294 -18.75 0.88 14.88
C GLY A 294 -18.35 0.16 13.59
N PHE A 295 -18.79 -1.08 13.41
CA PHE A 295 -18.54 -1.84 12.18
C PHE A 295 -19.24 -1.22 10.97
N ASP A 296 -18.62 -1.37 9.80
CA ASP A 296 -19.31 -1.23 8.51
C ASP A 296 -20.33 -2.38 8.37
N PRO A 297 -21.62 -2.10 8.11
CA PRO A 297 -22.64 -3.14 7.96
C PRO A 297 -22.40 -4.08 6.75
N HIS A 298 -21.53 -3.69 5.82
CA HIS A 298 -21.09 -4.50 4.69
C HIS A 298 -19.71 -5.16 4.91
N GLY A 299 -19.10 -4.96 6.09
CA GLY A 299 -17.91 -5.71 6.53
C GLY A 299 -18.26 -7.08 7.10
N GLY A 300 -17.24 -7.79 7.61
CA GLY A 300 -17.44 -9.12 8.24
C GLY A 300 -17.99 -9.06 9.67
N GLY A 301 -17.75 -7.97 10.40
CA GLY A 301 -18.21 -7.80 11.79
C GLY A 301 -17.43 -8.61 12.83
N GLU A 302 -16.19 -9.01 12.52
CA GLU A 302 -15.33 -9.77 13.43
C GLU A 302 -14.24 -8.90 14.07
N GLY A 303 -13.82 -9.24 15.28
CA GLY A 303 -12.79 -8.51 16.02
C GLY A 303 -13.27 -7.18 16.58
N GLU A 304 -12.50 -6.11 16.38
CA GLU A 304 -12.85 -4.75 16.77
C GLU A 304 -12.76 -3.81 15.57
N PRO A 305 -13.73 -2.89 15.37
CA PRO A 305 -13.67 -1.94 14.27
C PRO A 305 -12.43 -1.05 14.43
N TYR A 306 -11.75 -0.76 13.34
CA TYR A 306 -10.52 0.03 13.37
C TYR A 306 -10.48 1.07 12.25
N VAL A 307 -9.60 2.06 12.37
CA VAL A 307 -9.16 2.92 11.27
C VAL A 307 -7.64 3.10 11.34
N LEU A 308 -6.97 3.07 10.18
CA LEU A 308 -5.52 3.31 10.07
C LEU A 308 -5.29 4.70 9.49
N LEU A 309 -4.86 5.65 10.31
CA LEU A 309 -4.59 7.02 9.88
C LEU A 309 -3.09 7.22 9.66
N ASN A 310 -2.71 7.74 8.49
CA ASN A 310 -1.33 8.11 8.21
C ASN A 310 -1.08 9.58 8.57
N PHE A 311 -1.83 10.50 7.97
CA PHE A 311 -1.80 11.94 8.26
C PHE A 311 -3.07 12.62 7.75
N VAL A 312 -3.25 13.87 8.15
CA VAL A 312 -4.26 14.77 7.60
C VAL A 312 -3.60 16.02 7.04
N THR A 313 -4.17 16.60 5.99
CA THR A 313 -3.61 17.80 5.36
C THR A 313 -4.68 18.66 4.71
N ASN A 314 -4.36 19.93 4.44
CA ASN A 314 -5.25 20.80 3.69
C ASN A 314 -4.99 20.80 2.17
N ARG A 315 -3.77 20.47 1.69
CA ARG A 315 -3.37 20.53 0.26
C ARG A 315 -2.17 19.61 -0.05
N PHE A 316 -1.79 19.55 -1.34
CA PHE A 316 -0.54 18.97 -1.83
C PHE A 316 -0.25 17.52 -1.41
N HIS A 317 -1.25 16.65 -1.49
CA HIS A 317 -1.11 15.22 -1.18
C HIS A 317 -1.12 14.32 -2.41
N HIS A 318 -1.23 14.85 -3.63
CA HIS A 318 -1.20 14.06 -4.87
C HIS A 318 0.17 14.19 -5.55
N VAL A 319 1.05 13.25 -5.25
CA VAL A 319 2.41 13.19 -5.79
C VAL A 319 2.59 11.94 -6.64
N MET A 320 3.38 12.03 -7.71
CA MET A 320 3.78 10.91 -8.55
C MET A 320 5.27 10.98 -8.86
N ASN A 321 5.97 9.86 -8.69
CA ASN A 321 7.29 9.64 -9.26
C ASN A 321 7.13 9.02 -10.65
N ALA A 322 7.46 9.80 -11.68
CA ALA A 322 7.42 9.42 -13.10
C ALA A 322 8.80 9.48 -13.76
N GLY A 323 9.87 9.25 -13.00
CA GLY A 323 11.22 9.19 -13.55
C GLY A 323 11.54 7.89 -14.29
N ILE A 324 12.68 7.84 -14.98
CA ILE A 324 13.14 6.65 -15.72
C ILE A 324 13.42 5.51 -14.75
N GLY A 325 12.84 4.33 -15.00
CA GLY A 325 12.88 3.25 -14.01
C GLY A 325 11.82 3.41 -12.92
N GLY A 326 10.77 4.18 -13.16
CA GLY A 326 9.41 3.93 -12.68
C GLY A 326 8.59 3.36 -13.84
#